data_AF-A0A2H0QHY9-F1
#
_entry.id   AF-A0A2H0QHY9-F1
#
_cell.length_a   1.000
_cell.length_b   1.000
_cell.length_c   1.000
_cell.angle_alpha   90.00
_cell.angle_beta   90.00
_cell.angle_gamma   90.00
#
_symmetry.space_group_name_H-M   'P 1'
#
loop_
_entity.id
_entity.type
_entity.pdbx_description
1 polymer ?
#
loop_
_entity_poly.entity_id
_entity_poly.type
_entity_poly.pdbx_seq_one_letter_code
_entity_poly.pdbx_strand_id
1 'polypeptide(L)'
;MSNIFNIPASVVFLDSLAEGLLTRFEDVGKVTIFLPSKRAIAELREAFVRANGGKSMLLPKMQALGDVDEEEFLLKGFPDIE
;
A
#
# COMPACT_ATOMS: atom_id res chain seq x y z
N MET A 1 -12.06 11.65 -16.65
CA MET A 1 -12.74 10.40 -16.21
C MET A 1 -12.41 10.19 -14.75
N SER A 2 -13.40 9.87 -13.92
CA SER A 2 -13.21 9.73 -12.47
C SER A 2 -12.75 8.30 -12.15
N ASN A 3 -11.50 8.11 -11.76
CA ASN A 3 -10.95 6.81 -11.37
C ASN A 3 -11.28 6.50 -9.90
N ILE A 4 -12.58 6.49 -9.58
CA ILE A 4 -13.09 6.23 -8.23
C ILE A 4 -13.64 4.80 -8.21
N PHE A 5 -13.11 3.99 -7.29
CA PHE A 5 -13.52 2.61 -7.08
C PHE A 5 -14.02 2.44 -5.65
N ASN A 6 -14.89 1.45 -5.43
CA ASN A 6 -15.45 1.16 -4.13
C ASN A 6 -15.30 -0.31 -3.78
N ILE A 7 -14.97 -0.61 -2.53
CA ILE A 7 -15.00 -1.95 -1.96
C ILE A 7 -16.19 -2.02 -1.00
N PRO A 8 -17.09 -3.02 -1.12
CA PRO A 8 -18.21 -3.16 -0.20
C PRO A 8 -17.77 -3.32 1.25
N ALA A 9 -18.53 -2.75 2.19
CA ALA A 9 -18.21 -2.87 3.63
C ALA A 9 -18.43 -4.29 4.20
N SER A 10 -19.04 -5.19 3.42
CA SER A 10 -19.31 -6.58 3.81
C SER A 10 -18.10 -7.51 3.68
N VAL A 11 -16.99 -7.03 3.09
CA VAL A 11 -15.78 -7.82 2.87
C VAL A 11 -14.58 -7.20 3.59
N VAL A 12 -13.54 -8.01 3.82
CA VAL A 12 -12.30 -7.51 4.41
C VAL A 12 -11.59 -6.63 3.39
N PHE A 13 -11.52 -5.33 3.69
CA PHE A 13 -11.09 -4.31 2.75
C PHE A 13 -9.69 -4.58 2.16
N LEU A 14 -8.70 -4.86 3.02
CA LEU A 14 -7.31 -5.03 2.58
C LEU A 14 -7.08 -6.33 1.80
N ASP A 15 -7.77 -7.41 2.16
CA ASP A 15 -7.74 -8.66 1.39
C ASP A 15 -8.36 -8.45 0.00
N SER A 16 -9.54 -7.82 -0.04
CA SER A 16 -10.23 -7.52 -1.30
C SER A 16 -9.42 -6.56 -2.19
N LEU A 17 -8.73 -5.60 -1.57
CA LEU A 17 -7.84 -4.67 -2.27
C LEU A 17 -6.64 -5.42 -2.88
N ALA A 18 -5.98 -6.28 -2.10
CA ALA A 18 -4.83 -7.05 -2.58
C ALA A 18 -5.22 -7.96 -3.76
N GLU A 19 -6.32 -8.70 -3.63
CA GLU A 19 -6.84 -9.55 -4.71
C GLU A 19 -7.22 -8.74 -5.96
N GLY A 20 -7.89 -7.61 -5.77
CA GLY A 20 -8.27 -6.72 -6.87
C GLY A 20 -7.06 -6.15 -7.61
N LEU A 21 -6.01 -5.76 -6.88
CA LEU A 21 -4.77 -5.24 -7.47
C LEU A 21 -4.00 -6.33 -8.22
N LEU A 22 -3.88 -7.54 -7.65
CA LEU A 22 -3.26 -8.69 -8.33
C LEU A 22 -4.00 -9.10 -9.59
N THR A 23 -5.33 -8.94 -9.61
CA THR A 23 -6.15 -9.23 -10.80
C THR A 23 -5.99 -8.15 -11.87
N ARG A 24 -5.82 -6.89 -11.46
CA ARG A 24 -5.85 -5.73 -12.36
C ARG A 24 -4.49 -5.39 -12.98
N PHE A 25 -3.40 -5.72 -12.30
CA PHE A 25 -2.04 -5.39 -12.71
C PHE A 25 -1.23 -6.66 -12.91
N GLU A 26 -0.63 -6.80 -14.09
CA GLU A 26 0.31 -7.90 -14.38
C GLU A 26 1.56 -7.84 -13.50
N ASP A 27 2.00 -6.61 -13.16
CA ASP A 27 3.16 -6.34 -12.33
C ASP A 27 2.78 -5.32 -11.24
N VAL A 28 2.33 -5.84 -10.10
CA VAL A 28 1.96 -5.00 -8.95
C VAL A 28 3.17 -4.30 -8.32
N GLY A 29 4.40 -4.76 -8.57
CA GLY A 29 5.63 -4.13 -8.08
C GLY A 29 5.83 -2.70 -8.61
N LYS A 30 5.19 -2.35 -9.73
CA LYS A 30 5.21 -0.99 -10.31
C LYS A 30 4.13 -0.07 -9.75
N VAL A 31 3.26 -0.58 -8.87
CA VAL A 31 2.18 0.21 -8.27
C VAL A 31 2.69 0.91 -7.01
N THR A 32 2.28 2.16 -6.82
CA THR A 32 2.44 2.87 -5.55
C THR A 32 1.09 3.02 -4.87
N ILE A 33 1.02 2.61 -3.60
CA ILE A 33 -0.20 2.63 -2.80
C ILE A 33 0.01 3.59 -1.63
N PHE A 34 -0.87 4.58 -1.53
CA PHE A 34 -0.92 5.49 -0.39
C PHE A 34 -1.95 4.98 0.61
N LEU A 35 -1.54 4.87 1.87
CA LEU A 35 -2.31 4.26 2.95
C LEU A 35 -2.48 5.24 4.12
N PRO A 36 -3.51 5.09 4.96
CA PRO A 36 -3.77 6.03 6.04
C PRO A 36 -2.69 5.98 7.14
N SER A 37 -2.04 4.83 7.36
CA SER A 37 -1.06 4.64 8.45
C SER A 37 -0.03 3.55 8.14
N LYS A 38 1.06 3.50 8.91
CA LYS A 38 2.02 2.39 8.87
C LYS A 38 1.39 1.04 9.20
N ARG A 39 0.40 1.03 10.12
CA ARG A 39 -0.34 -0.19 10.44
C ARG A 39 -1.06 -0.75 9.20
N ALA A 40 -1.67 0.12 8.40
CA ALA A 40 -2.31 -0.31 7.15
C ALA A 40 -1.31 -0.89 6.14
N ILE A 41 -0.07 -0.38 6.10
CA ILE A 41 1.02 -0.98 5.30
C ILE A 41 1.29 -2.40 5.76
N ALA A 42 1.52 -2.61 7.07
CA ALA A 42 1.82 -3.92 7.62
C ALA A 42 0.71 -4.94 7.29
N GLU A 43 -0.55 -4.57 7.53
CA GLU A 43 -1.71 -5.42 7.25
C GLU A 43 -1.89 -5.71 5.75
N LEU A 44 -1.65 -4.72 4.87
CA LEU A 44 -1.75 -4.92 3.43
C LEU A 44 -0.65 -5.84 2.89
N ARG A 45 0.57 -5.79 3.45
CA ARG A 45 1.64 -6.72 3.08
C ARG A 45 1.22 -8.17 3.37
N GLU A 46 0.65 -8.43 4.53
CA GLU A 46 0.16 -9.76 4.89
C GLU A 46 -1.00 -10.19 3.98
N ALA A 47 -1.89 -9.26 3.60
CA ALA A 47 -2.96 -9.51 2.65
C ALA A 47 -2.42 -9.94 1.26
N PHE A 48 -1.37 -9.29 0.76
CA PHE A 48 -0.72 -9.72 -0.49
C PHE A 48 -0.13 -11.13 -0.40
N VAL A 49 0.51 -11.47 0.72
CA VAL A 49 1.07 -12.82 0.94
C VAL A 49 -0.04 -13.87 0.95
N ARG A 50 -1.16 -13.59 1.64
CA ARG A 50 -2.35 -14.47 1.63
C ARG A 50 -2.92 -14.63 0.23
N ALA A 51 -3.14 -13.51 -0.48
CA ALA A 51 -3.74 -13.50 -1.81
C ALA A 51 -2.87 -14.22 -2.87
N ASN A 52 -1.55 -14.17 -2.73
CA ASN A 52 -0.62 -14.87 -3.63
C ASN A 52 -0.33 -16.33 -3.21
N GLY A 53 -1.08 -16.87 -2.23
CA GLY A 53 -0.93 -18.24 -1.75
C GLY A 53 0.44 -18.52 -1.12
N GLY A 54 1.04 -17.52 -0.47
CA GLY A 54 2.36 -17.64 0.19
C GLY A 54 3.56 -17.68 -0.76
N LYS A 55 3.35 -17.51 -2.08
CA LYS A 55 4.46 -17.47 -3.05
C LYS A 55 5.22 -16.14 -2.95
N SER A 56 6.52 -16.21 -3.21
CA SER A 56 7.35 -15.00 -3.31
C SER A 56 6.88 -14.13 -4.48
N MET A 57 6.70 -12.82 -4.23
CA MET A 57 6.33 -11.82 -5.23
C MET A 57 6.97 -10.48 -4.92
N LEU A 58 7.12 -9.64 -5.94
CA LEU A 58 7.43 -8.23 -5.74
C LEU A 58 6.20 -7.51 -5.22
N LEU A 59 6.35 -6.84 -4.07
CA LEU A 59 5.30 -6.03 -3.48
C LEU A 59 5.28 -4.63 -4.08
N PRO A 60 4.11 -3.96 -4.14
CA PRO A 60 4.03 -2.57 -4.53
C PRO A 60 4.79 -1.67 -3.54
N LYS A 61 5.18 -0.48 -3.99
CA LYS A 61 5.63 0.57 -3.09
C LYS A 61 4.45 1.03 -2.23
N MET A 62 4.58 0.99 -0.91
CA MET A 62 3.51 1.45 0.01
C MET A 62 4.01 2.62 0.84
N GLN A 63 3.20 3.66 0.97
CA GLN A 63 3.54 4.88 1.71
C GLN A 63 2.36 5.31 2.59
N ALA A 64 2.64 5.61 3.86
CA ALA A 64 1.64 6.14 4.78
C ALA A 64 1.47 7.65 4.55
N LEU A 65 0.23 8.14 4.60
CA LEU A 65 -0.11 9.55 4.48
C LEU A 65 -0.23 10.24 5.85
N GLY A 66 -0.75 9.53 6.85
CA GLY A 66 -1.05 10.09 8.17
C GLY A 66 0.04 9.92 9.21
N ASP A 67 1.12 9.21 8.88
CA ASP A 67 2.29 9.07 9.73
C ASP A 67 3.33 10.10 9.27
N VAL A 68 3.25 11.31 9.82
CA VAL A 68 4.40 12.21 9.79
C VAL A 68 5.39 11.60 10.78
N ASP A 69 6.22 10.72 10.27
CA ASP A 69 7.24 10.06 11.06
C ASP A 69 8.26 11.15 11.44
N GLU A 70 8.15 11.69 12.65
CA GLU A 70 9.11 12.66 13.18
C GLU A 70 10.55 12.11 13.05
N GLU A 71 10.72 10.79 13.15
CA GLU A 71 11.98 10.08 12.92
C GLU A 71 12.41 10.07 11.44
N GLU A 72 11.50 9.95 10.47
CA GLU A 72 11.84 10.02 9.03
C GLU A 72 12.18 11.45 8.60
N PHE A 73 11.57 12.44 9.26
CA PHE A 73 11.90 13.86 9.08
C PHE A 73 13.31 14.19 9.63
N LEU A 74 13.70 13.59 10.76
CA LEU A 74 15.05 13.72 11.33
C LEU A 74 16.12 13.03 10.47
N LEU A 75 15.80 11.90 9.83
CA LEU A 75 16.73 11.15 8.97
C LEU A 75 16.91 11.75 7.58
N LYS A 76 15.92 12.46 7.03
CA LYS A 76 16.01 13.05 5.68
C LYS A 76 16.70 14.42 5.64
N GLY A 77 16.93 15.06 6.79
CA GLY A 77 17.43 16.43 6.84
C GLY A 77 16.43 17.41 6.23
N PHE A 78 16.44 18.67 6.67
CA PHE A 78 15.77 19.71 5.90
C PHE A 78 16.48 19.75 4.53
N PRO A 79 15.76 19.71 3.39
CA PRO A 79 16.41 20.02 2.13
C PRO A 79 17.05 21.40 2.30
N ASP A 80 18.33 21.52 1.96
CA ASP A 80 19.01 22.81 1.88
C ASP A 80 18.15 23.69 0.94
N ILE A 81 17.40 24.62 1.53
CA ILE A 81 16.61 25.57 0.77
C ILE A 81 17.61 26.66 0.37
N GLU A 82 18.21 26.51 -0.81
CA GLU A 82 18.85 27.62 -1.54
C GLU A 82 17.79 28.56 -2.14
#